data_AF-A0A4Z2GAZ4-F1
#
_entry.id   AF-A0A4Z2GAZ4-F1
#
_cell.length_a   1.000
_cell.length_b   1.000
_cell.length_c   1.000
_cell.angle_alpha   90.00
_cell.angle_beta   90.00
_cell.angle_gamma   90.00
#
_symmetry.space_group_name_H-M   'P 1'
#
loop_
_entity.id
_entity.type
_entity.pdbx_description
1 polymer ?
#
loop_
_entity_poly.entity_id
_entity_poly.type
_entity_poly.pdbx_seq_one_letter_code
_entity_poly.pdbx_strand_id
1 'polypeptide(L)'
;MAAHLLTFKVDCALSLVRLAKEREIPGLELLCDDLVTMETLVYETSCELSLTLKDLQQLRDIDKLHLLMKHSSPERYVKDAFQWMVPFLHRCEGQQEGAARALLREYLVSLAQQDLAMPLIIFQHSKPDCQQKIIGDPDQLMAVALECIYSCERDEQLSLCYDILECLPQRGYG
;
A
#
# COMPACT_ATOMS: atom_id res chain seq x y z
N MET A 1 -5.87 -4.47 -28.78
CA MET A 1 -4.57 -4.77 -29.45
C MET A 1 -3.40 -4.01 -28.85
N ALA A 2 -3.52 -2.70 -28.56
CA ALA A 2 -2.45 -1.92 -27.91
C ALA A 2 -2.16 -2.34 -26.45
N ALA A 3 -3.20 -2.61 -25.64
CA ALA A 3 -3.03 -3.07 -24.25
C ALA A 3 -2.24 -4.40 -24.15
N HIS A 4 -2.46 -5.32 -25.10
CA HIS A 4 -1.78 -6.62 -25.16
C HIS A 4 -0.28 -6.53 -25.52
N LEU A 5 0.13 -5.48 -26.24
CA LEU A 5 1.53 -5.24 -26.62
C LEU A 5 2.31 -4.52 -25.51
N LEU A 6 1.63 -3.73 -24.67
CA LEU A 6 2.23 -3.08 -23.50
C LEU A 6 2.47 -4.10 -22.37
N THR A 7 1.50 -4.97 -22.14
CA THR A 7 1.57 -6.08 -21.17
C THR A 7 2.76 -7.01 -21.45
N PHE A 8 2.84 -7.58 -22.65
CA PHE A 8 3.94 -8.49 -23.01
C PHE A 8 5.35 -7.90 -22.80
N LYS A 9 5.51 -6.57 -22.94
CA LYS A 9 6.79 -5.90 -22.75
C LYS A 9 7.23 -5.84 -21.29
N VAL A 10 6.30 -5.69 -20.35
CA VAL A 10 6.61 -5.65 -18.91
C VAL A 10 7.08 -7.04 -18.46
N ASP A 11 6.39 -8.10 -18.86
CA ASP A 11 6.75 -9.49 -18.49
C ASP A 11 8.14 -9.88 -19.01
N CYS A 12 8.43 -9.54 -20.27
CA CYS A 12 9.75 -9.80 -20.86
C CYS A 12 10.85 -9.03 -20.14
N ALA A 13 10.63 -7.74 -19.85
CA ALA A 13 11.60 -6.92 -19.14
C ALA A 13 11.85 -7.47 -17.72
N LEU A 14 10.79 -7.82 -16.99
CA LEU A 14 10.88 -8.36 -15.64
C LEU A 14 11.58 -9.73 -15.62
N SER A 15 11.28 -10.60 -16.58
CA SER A 15 11.94 -11.90 -16.71
C SER A 15 13.45 -11.75 -16.97
N LEU A 16 13.84 -10.81 -17.84
CA LEU A 16 15.26 -10.54 -18.12
C LEU A 16 15.98 -9.97 -16.90
N VAL A 17 15.34 -9.04 -16.17
CA VAL A 17 15.92 -8.44 -14.96
C VAL A 17 16.06 -9.49 -13.86
N ARG A 18 15.07 -10.36 -13.66
CA ARG A 18 15.16 -11.48 -12.70
C ARG A 18 16.30 -12.44 -13.04
N LEU A 19 16.43 -12.83 -14.31
CA LEU A 19 17.54 -13.69 -14.77
C LEU A 19 18.90 -13.00 -14.54
N ALA A 20 18.99 -11.70 -14.81
CA ALA A 20 20.22 -10.93 -14.58
C ALA A 20 20.58 -10.86 -13.08
N LYS A 21 19.58 -10.72 -12.19
CA LYS A 21 19.78 -10.80 -10.73
C LYS A 21 20.23 -12.19 -10.27
N GLU A 22 19.69 -13.27 -10.84
CA GLU A 22 20.17 -14.64 -10.56
C GLU A 22 21.64 -14.84 -10.97
N ARG A 23 22.16 -14.00 -11.87
CA ARG A 23 23.56 -13.97 -12.27
C ARG A 23 24.37 -12.91 -11.53
N GLU A 24 23.83 -12.39 -10.43
CA GLU A 24 24.49 -11.42 -9.53
C GLU A 24 24.92 -10.13 -10.24
N ILE A 25 24.18 -9.72 -11.30
CA ILE A 25 24.42 -8.42 -11.93
C ILE A 25 23.93 -7.32 -10.98
N PRO A 26 24.81 -6.41 -10.51
CA PRO A 26 24.45 -5.42 -9.50
C PRO A 26 23.66 -4.25 -10.08
N GLY A 27 22.92 -3.54 -9.22
CA GLY A 27 22.23 -2.29 -9.58
C GLY A 27 20.90 -2.48 -10.31
N LEU A 28 20.32 -3.69 -10.21
CA LEU A 28 19.05 -4.05 -10.84
C LEU A 28 17.88 -4.09 -9.87
N GLU A 29 18.12 -3.85 -8.58
CA GLU A 29 17.14 -3.93 -7.51
C GLU A 29 15.99 -2.95 -7.74
N LEU A 30 16.31 -1.66 -7.91
CA LEU A 30 15.31 -0.62 -8.15
C LEU A 30 14.52 -0.86 -9.44
N LEU A 31 15.19 -1.24 -10.53
CA LEU A 31 14.51 -1.54 -11.79
C LEU A 31 13.58 -2.75 -11.66
N CYS A 32 14.00 -3.78 -10.91
CA CYS A 32 13.15 -4.93 -10.63
C CYS A 32 11.91 -4.52 -9.83
N ASP A 33 12.06 -3.69 -8.80
CA ASP A 33 10.97 -3.21 -7.96
C ASP A 33 9.99 -2.33 -8.75
N ASP A 34 10.49 -1.47 -9.64
CA ASP A 34 9.69 -0.65 -10.55
C ASP A 34 8.87 -1.54 -11.50
N LEU A 35 9.51 -2.54 -12.12
CA LEU A 35 8.84 -3.45 -13.06
C LEU A 35 7.78 -4.32 -12.37
N VAL A 36 8.02 -4.77 -11.13
CA VAL A 36 7.01 -5.48 -10.33
C VAL A 36 5.82 -4.56 -10.04
N THR A 37 6.06 -3.30 -9.67
CA THR A 37 4.98 -2.32 -9.43
C THR A 37 4.18 -2.06 -10.71
N MET A 38 4.89 -1.92 -11.83
CA MET A 38 4.28 -1.71 -13.15
C MET A 38 3.43 -2.92 -13.59
N GLU A 39 3.92 -4.14 -13.39
CA GLU A 39 3.19 -5.38 -13.64
C GLU A 39 1.86 -5.37 -12.86
N THR A 40 1.91 -5.13 -11.55
CA THR A 40 0.69 -5.06 -10.71
C THR A 40 -0.30 -3.99 -11.21
N LEU A 41 0.19 -2.80 -11.55
CA LEU A 41 -0.67 -1.71 -12.05
C LEU A 41 -1.34 -2.06 -13.39
N VAL A 42 -0.59 -2.66 -14.31
CA VAL A 42 -1.08 -2.98 -15.66
C VAL A 42 -2.04 -4.18 -15.65
N TYR A 43 -1.80 -5.20 -14.81
CA TYR A 43 -2.56 -6.45 -14.87
C TYR A 43 -3.63 -6.60 -13.80
N GLU A 44 -3.39 -6.08 -12.59
CA GLU A 44 -4.16 -6.49 -11.41
C GLU A 44 -5.11 -5.40 -10.90
N THR A 45 -4.68 -4.14 -10.97
CA THR A 45 -5.42 -3.02 -10.35
C THR A 45 -6.58 -2.48 -11.20
N SER A 46 -6.87 -3.11 -12.35
CA SER A 46 -7.86 -2.62 -13.34
C SER A 46 -7.63 -1.16 -13.76
N CYS A 47 -6.40 -0.67 -13.62
CA CYS A 47 -6.06 0.71 -13.92
C CYS A 47 -5.79 0.85 -15.43
N GLU A 48 -6.70 1.51 -16.15
CA GLU A 48 -6.50 1.86 -17.56
C GLU A 48 -5.49 3.02 -17.67
N LEU A 49 -4.21 2.69 -17.55
CA LEU A 49 -3.13 3.68 -17.55
C LEU A 49 -2.31 3.58 -18.83
N SER A 50 -2.14 4.72 -19.51
CA SER A 50 -1.02 4.94 -20.43
C SER A 50 0.24 5.35 -19.66
N LEU A 51 0.55 4.66 -18.56
CA LEU A 51 1.69 4.94 -17.70
C LEU A 51 2.94 4.28 -18.27
N THR A 52 3.98 5.06 -18.57
CA THR A 52 5.28 4.50 -18.96
C THR A 52 6.13 4.21 -17.72
N LEU A 53 7.16 3.37 -17.87
CA LEU A 53 8.14 3.12 -16.80
C LEU A 53 8.79 4.43 -16.33
N LYS A 54 9.09 5.35 -17.27
CA LYS A 54 9.66 6.66 -16.94
C LYS A 54 8.72 7.50 -16.09
N ASP A 55 7.43 7.49 -16.40
CA ASP A 55 6.42 8.21 -15.62
C ASP A 55 6.32 7.61 -14.21
N LEU A 56 6.29 6.27 -14.09
CA LEU A 56 6.28 5.57 -12.82
C LEU A 56 7.49 5.94 -11.95
N GLN A 57 8.69 5.98 -12.54
CA GLN A 57 9.94 6.33 -11.85
C GLN A 57 9.98 7.78 -11.34
N GLN A 58 9.18 8.66 -11.91
CA GLN A 58 9.07 10.06 -11.48
C GLN A 58 8.03 10.26 -10.38
N LEU A 59 7.17 9.28 -10.12
CA LEU A 59 6.19 9.33 -9.04
C LEU A 59 6.89 9.12 -7.68
N ARG A 60 6.42 9.84 -6.67
CA ARG A 60 6.77 9.53 -5.29
C ARG A 60 6.08 8.23 -4.89
N ASP A 61 6.64 7.52 -3.91
CA ASP A 61 6.08 6.23 -3.50
C ASP A 61 4.66 6.35 -2.94
N ILE A 62 4.29 7.49 -2.35
CA ILE A 62 2.90 7.76 -1.93
C ILE A 62 1.94 7.82 -3.12
N ASP A 63 2.37 8.43 -4.23
CA ASP A 63 1.56 8.54 -5.44
C ASP A 63 1.40 7.15 -6.08
N LYS A 64 2.45 6.31 -6.06
CA LYS A 64 2.40 4.90 -6.51
C LYS A 64 1.45 4.07 -5.63
N LEU A 65 1.50 4.23 -4.31
CA LEU A 65 0.63 3.52 -3.38
C LEU A 65 -0.84 3.90 -3.57
N HIS A 66 -1.13 5.19 -3.79
CA HIS A 66 -2.47 5.64 -4.16
C HIS A 66 -2.94 5.02 -5.47
N LEU A 67 -2.08 4.92 -6.49
CA LEU A 67 -2.42 4.26 -7.75
C LEU A 67 -2.75 2.78 -7.56
N LEU A 68 -1.94 2.05 -6.78
CA LEU A 68 -2.15 0.62 -6.51
C LEU A 68 -3.52 0.34 -5.88
N MET A 69 -3.97 1.22 -4.99
CA MET A 69 -5.22 1.02 -4.25
C MET A 69 -6.42 1.77 -4.85
N LYS A 70 -6.24 2.55 -5.92
CA LYS A 70 -7.22 3.51 -6.46
C LYS A 70 -8.59 2.91 -6.79
N HIS A 71 -8.61 1.68 -7.28
CA HIS A 71 -9.83 1.01 -7.75
C HIS A 71 -10.28 -0.13 -6.83
N SER A 72 -9.66 -0.25 -5.65
CA SER A 72 -10.05 -1.27 -4.69
C SER A 72 -11.40 -0.92 -4.04
N SER A 73 -12.33 -1.87 -4.05
CA SER A 73 -13.65 -1.72 -3.42
C SER A 73 -13.57 -2.09 -1.92
N PRO A 74 -14.50 -1.62 -1.08
CA PRO A 74 -14.50 -1.96 0.35
C PRO A 74 -14.44 -3.46 0.63
N GLU A 75 -15.12 -4.28 -0.16
CA GLU A 75 -15.18 -5.74 0.00
C GLU A 75 -13.86 -6.43 -0.34
N ARG A 76 -13.07 -5.81 -1.21
CA ARG A 76 -11.77 -6.33 -1.67
C ARG A 76 -10.59 -5.67 -0.99
N TYR A 77 -10.81 -4.57 -0.27
CA TYR A 77 -9.75 -3.67 0.20
C TYR A 77 -8.65 -4.38 0.98
N VAL A 78 -9.02 -5.32 1.86
CA VAL A 78 -8.08 -6.11 2.66
C VAL A 78 -7.27 -7.06 1.79
N LYS A 79 -7.94 -7.75 0.85
CA LYS A 79 -7.28 -8.68 -0.06
C LYS A 79 -6.29 -7.93 -0.95
N ASP A 80 -6.75 -6.86 -1.57
CA ASP A 80 -5.96 -6.00 -2.44
C ASP A 80 -4.80 -5.34 -1.65
N ALA A 81 -5.01 -5.00 -0.38
CA ALA A 81 -3.95 -4.53 0.52
C ALA A 81 -2.84 -5.58 0.71
N PHE A 82 -3.19 -6.84 0.99
CA PHE A 82 -2.19 -7.92 1.10
C PHE A 82 -1.55 -8.29 -0.23
N GLN A 83 -2.26 -8.16 -1.35
CA GLN A 83 -1.74 -8.49 -2.68
C GLN A 83 -0.83 -7.39 -3.23
N TRP A 84 -1.12 -6.12 -2.96
CA TRP A 84 -0.48 -4.98 -3.63
C TRP A 84 0.23 -4.04 -2.66
N MET A 85 -0.50 -3.49 -1.68
CA MET A 85 0.04 -2.50 -0.75
C MET A 85 1.16 -3.08 0.12
N VAL A 86 0.93 -4.20 0.81
CA VAL A 86 1.91 -4.79 1.74
C VAL A 86 3.20 -5.20 1.00
N PRO A 87 3.15 -5.89 -0.16
CA PRO A 87 4.35 -6.16 -0.93
C PRO A 87 5.07 -4.91 -1.43
N PHE A 88 4.35 -3.85 -1.79
CA PHE A 88 4.95 -2.58 -2.18
C PHE A 88 5.67 -1.91 -1.00
N LEU A 89 5.02 -1.83 0.16
CA LEU A 89 5.61 -1.31 1.40
C LEU A 89 6.88 -2.08 1.79
N HIS A 90 6.86 -3.42 1.67
CA HIS A 90 8.03 -4.24 1.97
C HIS A 90 9.22 -3.95 1.05
N ARG A 91 8.97 -3.65 -0.24
CA ARG A 91 10.03 -3.22 -1.17
C ARG A 91 10.59 -1.85 -0.78
N CYS A 92 9.73 -0.89 -0.42
CA CYS A 92 10.18 0.42 0.07
C CYS A 92 11.03 0.29 1.34
N GLU A 93 10.65 -0.58 2.28
CA GLU A 93 11.44 -0.85 3.50
C GLU A 93 12.83 -1.42 3.18
N GLY A 94 12.92 -2.29 2.17
CA GLY A 94 14.20 -2.83 1.71
C GLY A 94 15.14 -1.77 1.09
N GLN A 95 14.60 -0.63 0.64
CA GLN A 95 15.37 0.48 0.09
C GLN A 95 15.77 1.49 1.17
N GLN A 96 14.86 1.77 2.11
CA GLN A 96 15.10 2.68 3.23
C GLN A 96 14.38 2.20 4.48
N GLU A 97 15.13 2.01 5.56
CA GLU A 97 14.59 1.63 6.86
C GLU A 97 13.54 2.65 7.35
N GLY A 98 12.39 2.13 7.81
CA GLY A 98 11.25 2.90 8.25
C GLY A 98 10.34 3.43 7.14
N ALA A 99 10.68 3.23 5.86
CA ALA A 99 9.89 3.73 4.74
C ALA A 99 8.48 3.11 4.70
N ALA A 100 8.33 1.80 4.99
CA ALA A 100 7.00 1.17 5.00
C ALA A 100 6.09 1.82 6.05
N ARG A 101 6.63 2.05 7.26
CA ARG A 101 5.87 2.65 8.36
C ARG A 101 5.46 4.09 8.03
N ALA A 102 6.40 4.89 7.52
CA ALA A 102 6.14 6.27 7.15
C ALA A 102 5.10 6.36 6.02
N LEU A 103 5.23 5.51 5.01
CA LEU A 103 4.39 5.54 3.83
C LEU A 103 2.96 5.05 4.10
N LEU A 104 2.80 3.97 4.86
CA LEU A 104 1.48 3.49 5.27
C LEU A 104 0.75 4.54 6.13
N ARG A 105 1.48 5.21 7.02
CA ARG A 105 0.93 6.33 7.81
C ARG A 105 0.47 7.47 6.90
N GLU A 106 1.34 7.94 6.01
CA GLU A 106 1.01 9.03 5.08
C GLU A 106 -0.24 8.71 4.25
N TYR A 107 -0.33 7.47 3.75
CA TYR A 107 -1.48 6.99 2.99
C TYR A 107 -2.78 6.94 3.79
N LEU A 108 -2.77 6.36 5.00
CA LEU A 108 -3.99 6.26 5.80
C LEU A 108 -4.48 7.62 6.29
N VAL A 109 -3.55 8.52 6.64
CA VAL A 109 -3.88 9.89 7.05
C VAL A 109 -4.44 10.70 5.86
N SER A 110 -3.86 10.56 4.66
CA SER A 110 -4.37 11.26 3.47
C SER A 110 -5.79 10.81 3.09
N LEU A 111 -6.13 9.53 3.28
CA LEU A 111 -7.50 9.05 3.13
C LEU A 111 -8.42 9.60 4.22
N ALA A 112 -7.97 9.53 5.48
CA ALA A 112 -8.76 9.90 6.66
C ALA A 112 -9.21 11.37 6.67
N GLN A 113 -8.44 12.27 6.05
CA GLN A 113 -8.82 13.67 5.85
C GLN A 113 -10.20 13.79 5.18
N GLN A 114 -10.51 12.91 4.23
CA GLN A 114 -11.74 12.96 3.43
C GLN A 114 -12.77 11.89 3.83
N ASP A 115 -12.33 10.68 4.20
CA ASP A 115 -13.24 9.62 4.63
C ASP A 115 -12.52 8.55 5.47
N LEU A 116 -13.04 8.28 6.67
CA LEU A 116 -12.50 7.25 7.58
C LEU A 116 -12.87 5.81 7.21
N ALA A 117 -13.76 5.57 6.25
CA ALA A 117 -14.26 4.22 5.94
C ALA A 117 -13.16 3.26 5.49
N MET A 118 -12.29 3.67 4.56
CA MET A 118 -11.18 2.82 4.10
C MET A 118 -10.10 2.63 5.17
N PRO A 119 -9.64 3.69 5.88
CA PRO A 119 -8.78 3.51 7.05
C PRO A 119 -9.34 2.55 8.09
N LEU A 120 -10.65 2.64 8.41
CA LEU A 120 -11.31 1.76 9.37
C LEU A 120 -11.17 0.29 8.99
N ILE A 121 -11.31 -0.08 7.72
CA ILE A 121 -11.13 -1.47 7.25
C ILE A 121 -9.72 -1.98 7.59
N ILE A 122 -8.69 -1.14 7.42
CA ILE A 122 -7.30 -1.50 7.75
C ILE A 122 -7.13 -1.69 9.25
N PHE A 123 -7.71 -0.81 10.08
CA PHE A 123 -7.65 -0.92 11.53
C PHE A 123 -8.39 -2.15 12.06
N GLN A 124 -9.57 -2.46 11.50
CA GLN A 124 -10.32 -3.68 11.83
C GLN A 124 -9.51 -4.93 11.51
N HIS A 125 -8.75 -4.93 10.41
CA HIS A 125 -7.84 -6.01 10.03
C HIS A 125 -6.44 -5.93 10.67
N SER A 126 -6.28 -5.05 11.66
CA SER A 126 -5.06 -4.93 12.45
C SER A 126 -5.30 -5.16 13.94
N LYS A 127 -6.52 -5.58 14.33
CA LYS A 127 -6.87 -5.88 15.72
C LYS A 127 -5.95 -6.94 16.32
N PRO A 128 -5.72 -6.94 17.66
CA PRO A 128 -4.82 -7.89 18.32
C PRO A 128 -5.09 -9.36 18.03
N ASP A 129 -6.36 -9.74 17.83
CA ASP A 129 -6.86 -11.10 17.60
C ASP A 129 -6.83 -11.55 16.13
N CYS A 130 -6.51 -10.65 15.18
CA CYS A 130 -6.36 -11.02 13.77
C CYS A 130 -5.14 -11.94 13.56
N GLN A 131 -5.32 -13.04 12.83
CA GLN A 131 -4.24 -13.97 12.49
C GLN A 131 -3.18 -13.35 11.57
N GLN A 132 -3.62 -12.59 10.58
CA GLN A 132 -2.77 -11.85 9.66
C GLN A 132 -3.16 -10.37 9.74
N LYS A 133 -2.18 -9.52 10.02
CA LYS A 133 -2.38 -8.08 10.25
C LYS A 133 -1.73 -7.27 9.16
N ILE A 134 -2.36 -6.16 8.79
CA ILE A 134 -1.76 -5.16 7.91
C ILE A 134 -0.80 -4.28 8.73
N ILE A 135 -1.24 -3.83 9.90
CA ILE A 135 -0.39 -3.18 10.90
C ILE A 135 -0.15 -4.15 12.04
N GLY A 136 1.05 -4.73 12.09
CA GLY A 136 1.42 -5.71 13.13
C GLY A 136 1.90 -5.06 14.43
N ASP A 137 2.52 -3.88 14.35
CA ASP A 137 3.10 -3.16 15.49
C ASP A 137 2.00 -2.41 16.28
N PRO A 138 1.77 -2.74 17.57
CA PRO A 138 0.75 -2.08 18.39
C PRO A 138 0.96 -0.56 18.52
N ASP A 139 2.22 -0.11 18.60
CA ASP A 139 2.54 1.30 18.77
C ASP A 139 2.28 2.09 17.49
N GLN A 140 2.65 1.54 16.33
CA GLN A 140 2.27 2.09 15.03
C GLN A 140 0.74 2.11 14.86
N LEU A 141 0.04 1.03 15.22
CA LEU A 141 -1.41 0.94 15.11
C LEU A 141 -2.10 2.08 15.88
N MET A 142 -1.70 2.26 17.14
CA MET A 142 -2.19 3.33 18.01
C MET A 142 -1.89 4.71 17.43
N ALA A 143 -0.63 4.97 17.04
CA ALA A 143 -0.20 6.27 16.55
C ALA A 143 -0.93 6.69 15.27
N VAL A 144 -1.03 5.78 14.29
CA VAL A 144 -1.66 6.07 13.00
C VAL A 144 -3.18 6.20 13.14
N ALA A 145 -3.83 5.37 13.96
CA ALA A 145 -5.26 5.47 14.22
C ALA A 145 -5.67 6.83 14.80
N LEU A 146 -4.95 7.28 15.84
CA LEU A 146 -5.20 8.58 16.44
C LEU A 146 -4.98 9.71 15.44
N GLU A 147 -3.91 9.64 14.65
CA GLU A 147 -3.64 10.66 13.64
C GLU A 147 -4.72 10.71 12.56
N CYS A 148 -5.20 9.56 12.08
CA CYS A 148 -6.34 9.50 11.16
C CYS A 148 -7.57 10.20 11.74
N ILE A 149 -7.94 9.88 12.99
CA ILE A 149 -9.09 10.50 13.68
C ILE A 149 -8.92 12.01 13.79
N TYR A 150 -7.74 12.50 14.23
CA TYR A 150 -7.50 13.93 14.39
C TYR A 150 -7.34 14.69 13.08
N SER A 151 -6.98 14.00 11.99
CA SER A 151 -6.85 14.59 10.65
C SER A 151 -8.18 14.67 9.89
N CYS A 152 -9.21 13.97 10.35
CA CYS A 152 -10.50 13.92 9.67
C CYS A 152 -11.21 15.28 9.71
N GLU A 153 -11.55 15.81 8.54
CA GLU A 153 -12.19 17.13 8.41
C GLU A 153 -13.72 17.05 8.48
N ARG A 154 -14.30 15.84 8.56
CA ARG A 154 -15.74 15.58 8.53
C ARG A 154 -16.32 15.37 9.92
N ASP A 155 -17.30 16.19 10.27
CA ASP A 155 -17.92 16.18 11.61
C ASP A 155 -18.93 15.04 11.78
N GLU A 156 -19.44 14.46 10.68
CA GLU A 156 -20.47 13.42 10.70
C GLU A 156 -19.95 11.98 10.80
N GLN A 157 -18.63 11.76 10.84
CA GLN A 157 -18.02 10.42 10.89
C GLN A 157 -17.65 9.95 12.31
N LEU A 158 -18.24 10.57 13.34
CA LEU A 158 -17.96 10.25 14.75
C LEU A 158 -18.12 8.77 15.09
N SER A 159 -19.09 8.07 14.48
CA SER A 159 -19.26 6.62 14.69
C SER A 159 -18.03 5.83 14.22
N LEU A 160 -17.46 6.19 13.07
CA LEU A 160 -16.25 5.54 12.55
C LEU A 160 -15.05 5.83 13.43
N CYS A 161 -14.95 7.03 14.03
CA CYS A 161 -13.90 7.32 15.01
C CYS A 161 -13.96 6.36 16.20
N TYR A 162 -15.17 6.09 16.74
CA TYR A 162 -15.34 5.12 17.82
C TYR A 162 -14.98 3.70 17.37
N ASP A 163 -15.43 3.27 16.18
CA ASP A 163 -15.09 1.96 15.64
C ASP A 163 -13.56 1.78 15.47
N ILE A 164 -12.84 2.84 15.07
CA ILE A 164 -11.37 2.83 14.99
C ILE A 164 -10.75 2.67 16.38
N LEU A 165 -11.23 3.42 17.37
CA LEU A 165 -10.73 3.33 18.75
C LEU A 165 -10.94 1.93 19.35
N GLU A 166 -12.03 1.26 19.02
CA GLU A 166 -12.30 -0.12 19.43
C GLU A 166 -11.34 -1.15 18.80
N CYS A 167 -10.61 -0.78 17.74
CA CYS A 167 -9.60 -1.65 17.13
C CYS A 167 -8.26 -1.64 17.89
N LEU A 168 -8.09 -0.69 18.82
CA LEU A 168 -6.81 -0.47 19.49
C LEU A 168 -6.58 -1.49 20.61
N PRO A 169 -5.31 -1.87 20.86
CA PRO A 169 -4.98 -2.74 21.98
C PRO A 169 -5.41 -2.06 23.29
N GLN A 170 -6.00 -2.85 24.19
CA GLN A 170 -6.26 -2.39 25.55
C GLN A 170 -4.92 -2.04 26.20
N ARG A 171 -4.85 -0.89 26.89
CA ARG A 171 -3.68 -0.60 27.73
C ARG A 171 -3.56 -1.74 28.73
N GLY A 172 -2.46 -2.49 28.67
CA GLY A 172 -2.11 -3.43 29.73
C GLY A 172 -2.04 -2.64 31.04
N TYR A 173 -2.68 -3.16 32.09
CA TYR A 173 -2.34 -2.73 33.43
C TYR A 173 -0.87 -3.13 33.64
N GLY A 174 0.01 -2.12 33.65
CA GLY A 174 1.44 -2.30 33.89
C GLY A 174 1.75 -2.92 35.25
#